data_AF-A0A8S3UUN5-F1
#
_entry.id   AF-A0A8S3UUN5-F1
#
_cell.length_a   1.000
_cell.length_b   1.000
_cell.length_c   1.000
_cell.angle_alpha   90.00
_cell.angle_beta   90.00
_cell.angle_gamma   90.00
#
_symmetry.space_group_name_H-M   'P 1'
#
loop_
_entity.id
_entity.type
_entity.pdbx_description
1 polymer ?
#
loop_
_entity_poly.entity_id
_entity_poly.type
_entity_poly.pdbx_seq_one_letter_code
_entity_poly.pdbx_strand_id
1 'polypeptide(L)'
;MGLVHEGVIFVRSIEQISDKPEVEQMQVDRYPLSEIHRLSKSPIKVEVLLKLVTNYPNQVDKQILSDGFLYGFKVGYEGPRLPTNCHNLISAYQNKKELEIKLLKELESDRIAGPFSCRPFKNLRLSPIGLVPKKPSGWRLIHHLSYPFGKV
;
A
#
# COMPACT_ATOMS: atom_id res chain seq x y z
N MET A 1 3.94 -16.99 16.41
CA MET A 1 3.22 -15.69 16.52
C MET A 1 3.61 -14.84 15.32
N GLY A 2 2.75 -14.80 14.30
CA GLY A 2 3.05 -14.14 13.03
C GLY A 2 2.75 -12.65 13.10
N LEU A 3 3.75 -11.82 12.83
CA LEU A 3 3.62 -10.36 12.70
C LEU A 3 2.75 -10.05 11.48
N VAL A 4 1.56 -9.51 11.71
CA VAL A 4 0.61 -9.12 10.65
C VAL A 4 0.99 -7.71 10.20
N HIS A 5 1.76 -7.63 9.11
CA HIS A 5 2.17 -6.36 8.51
C HIS A 5 1.10 -5.93 7.49
N GLU A 6 0.27 -4.93 7.81
CA GLU A 6 -0.62 -4.29 6.84
C GLU A 6 -0.46 -2.76 6.95
N GLY A 7 -0.16 -2.12 5.82
CA GLY A 7 0.02 -0.66 5.78
C GLY A 7 0.79 -0.10 4.57
N VAL A 8 1.13 -0.92 3.58
CA VAL A 8 1.76 -0.43 2.35
C VAL A 8 0.94 -0.88 1.15
N ILE A 9 0.52 0.07 0.32
CA ILE A 9 -0.12 -0.23 -0.95
C ILE A 9 1.00 -0.63 -1.92
N PHE A 10 0.93 -1.87 -2.40
CA PHE A 10 1.92 -2.45 -3.29
C PHE A 10 1.55 -2.15 -4.72
N VAL A 11 2.39 -1.37 -5.41
CA VAL A 11 2.24 -1.11 -6.84
C VAL A 11 3.14 -2.09 -7.59
N ARG A 12 2.54 -2.94 -8.41
CA ARG A 12 3.25 -3.83 -9.34
C ARG A 12 3.89 -2.98 -10.44
N SER A 13 5.14 -3.29 -10.80
CA SER A 13 5.85 -2.66 -11.93
C SER A 13 5.00 -2.65 -13.21
N ILE A 14 5.02 -1.54 -13.96
CA ILE A 14 4.34 -1.37 -15.26
C ILE A 14 5.22 -1.96 -16.39
N GLU A 15 5.66 -3.20 -16.24
CA GLU A 15 6.43 -3.91 -17.27
C GLU A 15 5.58 -4.99 -17.94
N GLN A 16 4.67 -4.53 -18.78
CA GLN A 16 4.13 -5.27 -19.94
C GLN A 16 3.91 -4.31 -21.12
N ILE A 17 4.68 -3.22 -21.22
CA ILE A 17 4.69 -2.33 -22.40
C ILE A 17 5.93 -2.67 -23.23
N SER A 18 5.69 -3.45 -24.29
CA SER A 18 6.52 -3.66 -25.49
C SER A 18 7.82 -4.46 -25.36
N ASP A 19 8.08 -5.23 -26.42
CA ASP A 19 9.19 -6.16 -26.63
C ASP A 19 10.60 -5.55 -26.39
N LYS A 20 11.37 -6.23 -25.52
CA LYS A 20 12.82 -6.27 -25.21
C LYS A 20 13.85 -5.44 -26.04
N PRO A 21 15.10 -5.27 -25.52
CA PRO A 21 15.60 -5.33 -24.14
C PRO A 21 16.52 -4.13 -23.77
N GLU A 22 17.06 -4.17 -22.54
CA GLU A 22 18.20 -3.39 -22.04
C GLU A 22 17.87 -2.01 -21.44
N VAL A 23 17.28 -2.05 -20.24
CA VAL A 23 17.43 -0.97 -19.25
C VAL A 23 18.29 -1.53 -18.13
N GLU A 24 19.44 -0.90 -17.92
CA GLU A 24 20.41 -1.25 -16.89
C GLU A 24 19.76 -1.45 -15.52
N GLN A 25 20.29 -2.43 -14.80
CA GLN A 25 19.86 -2.92 -13.50
C GLN A 25 19.84 -1.81 -12.44
N MET A 26 18.76 -1.05 -12.34
CA MET A 26 18.51 -0.19 -11.18
C MET A 26 18.06 -1.07 -10.00
N GLN A 27 19.02 -1.42 -9.13
CA GLN A 27 18.86 -1.96 -7.76
C GLN A 27 17.39 -2.04 -7.28
N VAL A 28 16.76 -3.21 -7.50
CA VAL A 28 15.30 -3.32 -7.59
C VAL A 28 14.60 -3.53 -6.23
N ASP A 29 15.34 -3.72 -5.13
CA ASP A 29 14.76 -3.85 -3.79
C ASP A 29 15.32 -2.77 -2.87
N ARG A 30 14.60 -1.65 -2.74
CA ARG A 30 15.05 -0.55 -1.86
C ARG A 30 15.02 -0.90 -0.37
N TYR A 31 14.28 -1.94 0.05
CA TYR A 31 14.08 -2.23 1.47
C TYR A 31 13.83 -3.73 1.78
N PRO A 32 14.38 -4.27 2.88
CA PRO A 32 14.05 -5.62 3.34
C PRO A 32 12.59 -5.70 3.82
N LEU A 33 11.91 -6.79 3.45
CA LEU A 33 10.47 -7.01 3.74
C LEU A 33 10.12 -6.89 5.23
N SER A 34 11.05 -7.27 6.12
CA SER A 34 10.90 -7.18 7.58
C SER A 34 10.77 -5.74 8.10
N GLU A 35 11.16 -4.75 7.30
CA GLU A 35 11.17 -3.34 7.70
C GLU A 35 10.14 -2.50 6.94
N ILE A 36 9.27 -3.12 6.14
CA ILE A 36 8.23 -2.41 5.37
C ILE A 36 7.37 -1.51 6.27
N HIS A 37 7.12 -1.91 7.51
CA HIS A 37 6.36 -1.12 8.49
C HIS A 37 7.04 0.21 8.87
N ARG A 38 8.36 0.34 8.66
CA ARG A 38 9.14 1.55 8.95
C ARG A 38 9.13 2.54 7.80
N LEU A 39 8.64 2.15 6.63
CA LEU A 39 8.64 3.00 5.43
C LEU A 39 7.62 4.13 5.56
N SER A 40 6.48 3.88 6.21
CA SER A 40 5.43 4.89 6.27
C SER A 40 5.79 6.03 7.21
N LYS A 41 5.88 7.25 6.67
CA LYS A 41 5.93 8.47 7.48
C LYS A 41 4.55 8.74 8.08
N SER A 42 4.41 8.53 9.38
CA SER A 42 3.21 8.92 10.12
C SER A 42 3.34 10.37 10.62
N PRO A 43 2.31 11.22 10.47
CA PRO A 43 2.30 12.54 11.11
C PRO A 43 2.20 12.46 12.64
N ILE A 44 1.89 11.28 13.19
CA ILE A 44 1.70 11.06 14.62
C ILE A 44 3.05 10.75 15.27
N LYS A 45 3.43 11.59 16.24
CA LYS A 45 4.59 11.36 17.10
C LYS A 45 4.24 10.27 18.12
N VAL A 46 4.53 9.02 17.79
CA VAL A 46 4.14 7.84 18.58
C VAL A 46 4.58 7.97 20.05
N GLU A 47 5.81 8.42 20.31
CA GLU A 47 6.31 8.62 21.68
C GLU A 47 5.46 9.61 22.51
N VAL A 48 4.97 10.68 21.87
CA VAL A 48 4.10 11.67 22.52
C VAL A 48 2.73 11.06 22.76
N LEU A 49 2.19 10.34 21.78
CA LEU A 49 0.90 9.66 21.90
C LEU A 49 0.92 8.66 23.06
N LEU A 50 1.96 7.83 23.18
CA LEU A 50 2.09 6.84 24.25
C LEU A 50 2.06 7.49 25.65
N LYS A 51 2.66 8.68 25.80
CA LYS A 51 2.57 9.46 27.04
C LYS A 51 1.13 9.94 27.29
N LEU A 52 0.44 10.44 26.27
CA LEU A 52 -0.93 10.94 26.39
C LEU A 52 -1.94 9.83 26.76
N VAL A 53 -1.79 8.63 26.20
CA VAL A 53 -2.69 7.50 26.48
C VAL A 53 -2.36 6.78 27.79
N THR A 54 -1.32 7.19 28.53
CA THR A 54 -0.89 6.52 29.77
C THR A 54 -2.02 6.46 30.80
N ASN A 55 -2.79 7.54 30.93
CA ASN A 55 -3.89 7.66 31.90
C ASN A 55 -5.28 7.43 31.28
N TYR A 56 -5.35 6.78 30.12
CA TYR A 56 -6.62 6.51 29.47
C TYR A 56 -7.46 5.52 30.33
N PRO A 57 -8.72 5.84 30.68
CA PRO A 57 -9.50 5.04 31.62
C PRO A 57 -9.72 3.59 31.16
N ASN A 58 -10.03 3.40 29.88
CA ASN A 58 -10.22 2.07 29.30
C ASN A 58 -8.87 1.45 28.92
N GLN A 59 -8.42 0.45 29.69
CA GLN A 59 -7.14 -0.21 29.44
C GLN A 59 -7.12 -1.01 28.13
N VAL A 60 -8.27 -1.51 27.66
CA VAL A 60 -8.36 -2.24 26.39
C VAL A 60 -8.13 -1.29 25.22
N ASP A 61 -8.84 -0.16 25.20
CA ASP A 61 -8.68 0.85 24.15
C ASP A 61 -7.28 1.46 24.16
N LYS A 62 -6.72 1.71 25.36
CA LYS A 62 -5.34 2.14 25.53
C LYS A 62 -4.36 1.20 24.83
N GLN A 63 -4.54 -0.11 25.02
CA GLN A 63 -3.69 -1.12 24.41
C GLN A 63 -3.86 -1.13 22.89
N ILE A 64 -5.10 -1.09 22.40
CA ILE A 64 -5.41 -1.04 20.95
C ILE A 64 -4.76 0.17 20.29
N LEU A 65 -4.87 1.36 20.90
CA LEU A 65 -4.26 2.58 20.37
C LEU A 65 -2.73 2.50 20.39
N SER A 66 -2.15 2.08 21.51
CA SER A 66 -0.69 1.99 21.66
C SER A 66 -0.09 1.01 20.65
N ASP A 67 -0.61 -0.21 20.60
CA ASP A 67 -0.15 -1.24 19.66
C ASP A 67 -0.46 -0.85 18.21
N GLY A 68 -1.61 -0.25 17.97
CA GLY A 68 -2.03 0.17 16.65
C GLY A 68 -1.08 1.17 16.00
N PHE A 69 -0.59 2.15 16.76
CA PHE A 69 0.37 3.14 16.25
C PHE A 69 1.83 2.67 16.27
N LEU A 70 2.17 1.63 17.04
CA LEU A 70 3.51 1.02 17.05
C LEU A 70 3.67 -0.04 15.95
N TYR A 71 2.63 -0.86 15.75
CA TYR A 71 2.72 -2.11 14.97
C TYR A 71 1.65 -2.21 13.87
N GLY A 72 0.69 -1.28 13.82
CA GLY A 72 -0.43 -1.28 12.89
C GLY A 72 -1.75 -1.76 13.49
N PHE A 73 -2.85 -1.37 12.87
CA PHE A 73 -4.21 -1.71 13.33
C PHE A 73 -4.76 -2.95 12.64
N LYS A 74 -5.51 -3.76 13.40
CA LYS A 74 -6.28 -4.88 12.83
C LYS A 74 -7.53 -4.33 12.14
N VAL A 75 -7.69 -4.65 10.85
CA VAL A 75 -8.87 -4.25 10.04
C VAL A 75 -10.09 -5.17 10.27
N GLY A 76 -9.97 -6.19 11.14
CA GLY A 76 -11.09 -7.06 11.53
C GLY A 76 -11.48 -8.13 10.50
N TYR A 77 -10.62 -8.42 9.51
CA TYR A 77 -10.87 -9.51 8.56
C TYR A 77 -10.49 -10.88 9.15
N GLU A 78 -11.48 -11.78 9.25
CA GLU A 78 -11.35 -13.12 9.83
C GLU A 78 -11.32 -14.26 8.80
N GLY A 79 -11.46 -13.94 7.50
CA GLY A 79 -11.46 -14.94 6.42
C GLY A 79 -10.05 -15.39 5.96
N PRO A 80 -9.98 -16.25 4.92
CA PRO A 80 -8.71 -16.70 4.39
C PRO A 80 -7.96 -15.59 3.64
N ARG A 81 -6.72 -15.32 4.07
CA ARG A 81 -5.80 -14.36 3.45
C ARG A 81 -5.18 -14.96 2.19
N LEU A 82 -5.97 -15.05 1.12
CA LEU A 82 -5.54 -15.60 -0.17
C LEU A 82 -4.96 -14.51 -1.07
N PRO A 83 -3.88 -14.81 -1.83
CA PRO A 83 -3.36 -13.87 -2.82
C PRO A 83 -4.38 -13.62 -3.93
N THR A 84 -4.31 -12.44 -4.52
CA THR A 84 -5.07 -12.10 -5.73
C THR A 84 -4.15 -11.60 -6.82
N ASN A 85 -4.56 -11.81 -8.06
CA ASN A 85 -3.99 -11.19 -9.25
C ASN A 85 -5.08 -10.33 -9.89
N CYS A 86 -4.70 -9.19 -10.44
CA CYS A 86 -5.63 -8.30 -11.11
C CYS A 86 -4.94 -7.53 -12.23
N HIS A 87 -5.72 -7.10 -13.21
CA HIS A 87 -5.32 -6.07 -14.17
C HIS A 87 -5.78 -4.71 -13.66
N ASN A 88 -5.10 -3.64 -14.08
CA ASN A 88 -5.52 -2.28 -13.74
C ASN A 88 -6.80 -1.89 -14.50
N LEU A 89 -7.47 -0.83 -14.06
CA LEU A 89 -8.64 -0.32 -14.77
C LEU A 89 -8.22 0.26 -16.12
N ILE A 90 -9.13 0.25 -17.11
CA ILE A 90 -8.86 0.77 -18.47
C ILE A 90 -8.31 2.21 -18.43
N SER A 91 -8.81 3.05 -17.52
CA SER A 91 -8.37 4.43 -17.39
C SER A 91 -6.89 4.58 -17.01
N ALA A 92 -6.29 3.62 -16.30
CA ALA A 92 -4.85 3.58 -16.03
C ALA A 92 -4.03 3.41 -17.31
N TYR A 93 -4.47 2.51 -18.20
CA TYR A 93 -3.80 2.25 -19.47
C TYR A 93 -3.98 3.38 -20.49
N GLN A 94 -5.13 4.06 -20.46
CA GLN A 94 -5.41 5.19 -21.34
C GLN A 94 -4.65 6.46 -20.93
N ASN A 95 -4.28 6.59 -19.65
CA ASN A 95 -3.65 7.81 -19.11
C ASN A 95 -2.33 7.50 -18.38
N LYS A 96 -1.45 6.71 -19.01
CA LYS A 96 -0.20 6.20 -18.42
C LYS A 96 0.70 7.28 -17.82
N LYS A 97 0.93 8.38 -18.56
CA LYS A 97 1.77 9.49 -18.10
C LYS A 97 1.25 10.11 -16.80
N GLU A 98 -0.05 10.34 -16.72
CA GLU A 98 -0.69 10.89 -15.52
C GLU A 98 -0.64 9.89 -14.36
N LEU A 99 -0.79 8.60 -14.65
CA LEU A 99 -0.67 7.53 -13.66
C LEU A 99 0.73 7.51 -13.06
N GLU A 100 1.77 7.52 -13.89
CA GLU A 100 3.17 7.55 -13.47
C GLU A 100 3.46 8.76 -12.57
N ILE A 101 3.02 9.96 -12.96
CA ILE A 101 3.16 11.17 -12.14
C ILE A 101 2.52 10.99 -10.76
N LYS A 102 1.32 10.39 -10.69
CA LYS A 102 0.66 10.13 -9.40
C LYS A 102 1.40 9.11 -8.56
N LEU A 103 1.84 8.01 -9.18
CA LEU A 103 2.60 6.96 -8.48
C LEU A 103 3.92 7.48 -7.94
N LEU A 104 4.67 8.26 -8.73
CA LEU A 104 5.91 8.90 -8.29
C LEU A 104 5.67 9.82 -7.10
N LYS A 105 4.61 10.62 -7.12
CA LYS A 105 4.26 11.49 -5.98
C LYS A 105 3.92 10.68 -4.71
N GLU A 106 3.25 9.55 -4.85
CA GLU A 106 2.95 8.66 -3.72
C GLU A 106 4.23 7.99 -3.18
N LEU A 107 5.15 7.60 -4.07
CA LEU A 107 6.48 7.05 -3.73
C LEU A 107 7.36 8.08 -3.01
N GLU A 108 7.47 9.29 -3.54
CA GLU A 108 8.21 10.41 -2.94
C GLU A 108 7.67 10.81 -1.57
N SER A 109 6.39 10.55 -1.33
CA SER A 109 5.74 10.80 -0.03
C SER A 109 5.88 9.63 0.95
N ASP A 110 6.57 8.54 0.56
CA ASP A 110 6.67 7.30 1.33
C ASP A 110 5.31 6.71 1.75
N ARG A 111 4.24 6.96 0.96
CA ARG A 111 2.89 6.42 1.21
C ARG A 111 2.69 5.06 0.57
N ILE A 112 3.47 4.76 -0.47
CA ILE A 112 3.51 3.46 -1.14
C ILE A 112 4.96 3.00 -1.26
N ALA A 113 5.16 1.71 -1.46
CA ALA A 113 6.49 1.16 -1.72
C ALA A 113 6.51 0.38 -3.04
N GLY A 114 7.72 0.19 -3.55
CA GLY A 114 8.00 -0.45 -4.83
C GLY A 114 8.67 0.50 -5.81
N PRO A 115 8.66 0.18 -7.12
CA PRO A 115 8.19 -1.09 -7.68
C PRO A 115 8.98 -2.27 -7.12
N PHE A 116 8.33 -3.43 -6.97
CA PHE A 116 8.98 -4.66 -6.53
C PHE A 116 9.25 -5.56 -7.74
N SER A 117 10.44 -6.15 -7.80
CA SER A 117 10.84 -7.13 -8.83
C SER A 117 9.94 -8.38 -8.81
N CYS A 118 9.50 -8.76 -7.63
CA CYS A 118 8.68 -9.93 -7.38
C CYS A 118 7.61 -9.63 -6.33
N ARG A 119 6.69 -10.57 -6.11
CA ARG A 119 5.63 -10.40 -5.12
C ARG A 119 6.25 -10.44 -3.70
N PRO A 120 6.14 -9.36 -2.90
CA PRO A 120 6.79 -9.29 -1.58
C PRO A 120 6.22 -10.26 -0.55
N PHE A 121 4.94 -10.63 -0.66
CA PHE A 121 4.30 -11.58 0.26
C PHE A 121 3.46 -12.63 -0.47
N LYS A 122 3.54 -13.89 -0.04
CA LYS A 122 2.78 -15.01 -0.66
C LYS A 122 1.27 -14.77 -0.67
N ASN A 123 0.74 -14.10 0.36
CA ASN A 123 -0.68 -13.79 0.53
C ASN A 123 -1.06 -12.36 0.09
N LEU A 124 -0.21 -11.67 -0.67
CA LEU A 124 -0.48 -10.29 -1.08
C LEU A 124 -1.82 -10.17 -1.84
N ARG A 125 -2.72 -9.32 -1.34
CA ARG A 125 -3.93 -8.95 -2.08
C ARG A 125 -3.66 -7.71 -2.91
N LEU A 126 -3.94 -7.83 -4.20
CA LEU A 126 -3.85 -6.75 -5.17
C LEU A 126 -5.26 -6.23 -5.49
N SER A 127 -5.38 -4.91 -5.56
CA SER A 127 -6.56 -4.20 -6.04
C SER A 127 -6.17 -3.42 -7.30
N PRO A 128 -6.99 -3.47 -8.37
CA PRO A 128 -6.78 -2.65 -9.56
C PRO A 128 -6.64 -1.17 -9.21
N ILE A 129 -5.71 -0.49 -9.88
CA ILE A 129 -5.65 0.97 -9.84
C ILE A 129 -6.26 1.57 -11.10
N GLY A 130 -6.77 2.79 -10.99
CA GLY A 130 -7.29 3.56 -12.11
C GLY A 130 -7.20 5.05 -11.85
N LEU A 131 -7.60 5.82 -12.87
CA LEU A 131 -7.68 7.26 -12.78
C LEU A 131 -9.12 7.73 -12.98
N VAL A 132 -9.51 8.75 -12.22
CA VAL A 132 -10.78 9.46 -12.35
C VAL A 132 -10.51 10.97 -12.49
N PRO A 133 -11.17 11.68 -13.43
CA PRO A 133 -11.02 13.12 -13.57
C PRO A 133 -11.39 13.88 -12.28
N LYS A 134 -10.64 14.94 -11.97
CA LYS A 134 -10.91 15.88 -10.87
C LYS A 134 -11.31 17.23 -11.45
N LYS A 135 -12.37 17.86 -10.91
CA LYS A 135 -12.72 19.25 -11.24
C LYS A 135 -11.87 20.23 -10.39
N PRO A 136 -11.40 21.38 -10.92
CA PRO A 136 -11.54 21.85 -12.30
C PRO A 136 -10.55 21.20 -13.30
N SER A 137 -9.46 20.59 -12.83
CA SER A 137 -8.52 19.86 -13.67
C SER A 137 -7.76 18.76 -12.91
N GLY A 138 -7.14 17.86 -13.68
CA GLY A 138 -6.25 16.81 -13.20
C GLY A 138 -6.96 15.48 -12.89
N TRP A 139 -6.20 14.57 -12.26
CA TRP A 139 -6.62 13.18 -12.02
C TRP A 139 -6.52 12.78 -10.55
N ARG A 140 -7.40 11.88 -10.12
CA ARG A 140 -7.30 11.15 -8.86
C ARG A 140 -6.91 9.70 -9.14
N LEU A 141 -5.86 9.23 -8.47
CA LEU A 141 -5.57 7.81 -8.37
C LEU A 141 -6.65 7.16 -7.51
N ILE A 142 -7.24 6.07 -8.00
CA ILE A 142 -8.25 5.29 -7.27
C ILE A 142 -7.81 3.83 -7.17
N HIS A 143 -8.22 3.18 -6.08
CA HIS A 143 -8.05 1.75 -5.86
C HIS A 143 -9.43 1.09 -5.89
N HIS A 144 -9.59 0.03 -6.68
CA HIS A 144 -10.81 -0.76 -6.68
C HIS A 144 -10.79 -1.75 -5.51
N LEU A 145 -11.05 -1.25 -4.30
CA LEU A 145 -10.96 -2.03 -3.05
C LEU A 145 -12.02 -3.13 -2.92
N SER A 146 -13.08 -3.10 -3.73
CA SER A 146 -14.08 -4.17 -3.82
C SER A 146 -13.65 -5.35 -4.71
N TYR A 147 -12.46 -5.31 -5.31
CA TYR A 147 -11.90 -6.42 -6.08
C TYR A 147 -11.11 -7.40 -5.18
N PRO A 148 -11.14 -8.72 -5.44
CA PRO A 148 -11.98 -9.38 -6.44
C PRO A 148 -13.43 -9.38 -5.98
N PHE A 149 -14.36 -9.41 -6.94
CA PHE A 149 -15.75 -9.67 -6.62
C PHE A 149 -15.84 -10.96 -5.80
N GLY A 150 -16.60 -10.91 -4.71
CA GLY A 150 -16.85 -12.09 -3.89
C GLY A 150 -17.36 -13.22 -4.78
N LYS A 151 -16.85 -14.43 -4.56
CA LYS A 151 -17.50 -15.61 -5.13
C LYS A 151 -18.84 -15.74 -4.40
N VAL A 152 -19.93 -15.61 -5.15
CA VAL A 152 -21.26 -16.06 -4.70
C VAL A 152 -21.24 -17.57 -4.61
#